data_AF-A0A285I499-F1
#
_entry.id   AF-A0A285I499-F1
#
_cell.length_a   1.000
_cell.length_b   1.000
_cell.length_c   1.000
_cell.angle_alpha   90.00
_cell.angle_beta   90.00
_cell.angle_gamma   90.00
#
_symmetry.space_group_name_H-M   'P 1'
#
loop_
_entity.id
_entity.type
_entity.pdbx_description
1 polymer ?
#
loop_
_entity_poly.entity_id
_entity_poly.type
_entity_poly.pdbx_seq_one_letter_code
_entity_poly.pdbx_strand_id
1 'polypeptide(L)'
;MAYLLFTHRRMAEQAVLVLGPSPRFLEYISQVLPALGETAVVSATCDTLVPQIAVGRAESRRLSEIKGRALWQPALEHYIGSLLPRAREMKLRWEGEFHLIGAEAVGQALASATQGRSYHRARAAFAEQLHHLLAGAVAEQRAALLEEMEEGFEDILARVDKSMGRDCAPAPTRTDDEELEELRDRIAADAGIAKFVEAWWPARDPEVALREFLSSSALLGRFAPELSAEEVELVVSEPGPWAASDIPLLDAIAELLGDTGDPHPQGEFLAERA
;
A
#
# COMPACT_ATOMS: atom_id res chain seq x y z
N MET A 1 5.52 37.06 -2.80
CA MET A 1 5.07 36.14 -3.86
C MET A 1 5.15 36.75 -5.26
N ALA A 2 4.43 37.84 -5.56
CA ALA A 2 4.39 38.42 -6.93
C ALA A 2 5.77 38.67 -7.57
N TYR A 3 6.73 39.22 -6.81
CA TYR A 3 8.10 39.41 -7.29
C TYR A 3 8.80 38.08 -7.64
N LEU A 4 8.63 37.03 -6.83
CA LEU A 4 9.27 35.73 -7.06
C LEU A 4 8.70 35.05 -8.31
N LEU A 5 7.38 35.09 -8.50
CA LEU A 5 6.71 34.51 -9.67
C LEU A 5 7.06 35.26 -10.96
N PHE A 6 7.16 36.59 -10.90
CA PHE A 6 7.60 37.39 -12.04
C PHE A 6 9.06 37.13 -12.42
N THR A 7 9.94 37.01 -11.41
CA THR A 7 11.39 36.87 -11.62
C THR A 7 11.77 35.43 -12.02
N HIS A 8 11.07 34.42 -11.50
CA HIS A 8 11.35 33.01 -11.76
C HIS A 8 10.16 32.35 -12.46
N ARG A 9 10.08 32.48 -13.80
CA ARG A 9 8.98 31.93 -14.60
C ARG A 9 8.75 30.42 -14.43
N ARG A 10 9.79 29.63 -14.11
CA ARG A 10 9.64 28.19 -13.77
C ARG A 10 8.77 27.94 -12.53
N MET A 11 8.73 28.86 -11.58
CA MET A 11 7.83 28.78 -10.42
C MET A 11 6.41 29.24 -10.77
N ALA A 12 6.24 30.05 -11.82
CA ALA A 12 4.93 30.48 -12.30
C ALA A 12 4.18 29.41 -13.11
N GLU A 13 4.90 28.39 -13.61
CA GLU A 13 4.32 27.17 -14.18
C GLU A 13 3.78 26.22 -13.09
N GLN A 14 4.19 26.40 -11.84
CA GLN A 14 3.76 25.60 -10.70
C GLN A 14 2.65 26.31 -9.91
N ALA A 15 1.66 25.56 -9.42
CA ALA A 15 0.62 26.10 -8.55
C ALA A 15 1.22 26.56 -7.22
N VAL A 16 0.68 27.66 -6.66
CA VAL A 16 1.12 28.19 -5.36
C VAL A 16 0.08 27.87 -4.30
N LEU A 17 0.48 27.12 -3.25
CA LEU A 17 -0.36 26.84 -2.09
C LEU A 17 -0.23 27.96 -1.04
N VAL A 18 -1.36 28.59 -0.71
CA VAL A 18 -1.47 29.58 0.36
C VAL A 18 -2.22 28.94 1.53
N LEU A 19 -1.53 28.77 2.65
CA LEU A 19 -2.12 28.28 3.89
C LEU A 19 -2.57 29.43 4.78
N GLY A 20 -3.84 29.37 5.20
CA GLY A 20 -4.46 30.38 6.04
C GLY A 20 -5.05 29.81 7.32
N PRO A 21 -5.21 30.64 8.36
CA PRO A 21 -5.82 30.23 9.63
C PRO A 21 -7.34 30.08 9.57
N SER A 22 -7.99 30.65 8.55
CA SER A 22 -9.44 30.52 8.35
C SER A 22 -9.83 30.76 6.89
N PRO A 23 -10.97 30.22 6.42
CA PRO A 23 -11.46 30.44 5.06
C PRO A 23 -11.69 31.94 4.77
N ARG A 24 -12.27 32.69 5.72
CA ARG A 24 -12.45 34.15 5.59
C ARG A 24 -11.15 34.91 5.39
N PHE A 25 -10.07 34.48 6.04
CA PHE A 25 -8.76 35.08 5.83
C PHE A 25 -8.27 34.81 4.40
N LEU A 26 -8.45 33.59 3.91
CA LEU A 26 -8.06 33.21 2.54
C LEU A 26 -8.88 33.95 1.47
N GLU A 27 -10.19 34.14 1.69
CA GLU A 27 -11.04 35.00 0.83
C GLU A 27 -10.53 36.44 0.78
N TYR A 28 -10.11 36.99 1.93
CA TYR A 28 -9.52 38.34 1.94
C TYR A 28 -8.20 38.37 1.16
N ILE A 29 -7.34 37.37 1.34
CA ILE A 29 -6.06 37.29 0.63
C ILE A 29 -6.28 37.10 -0.87
N SER A 30 -7.28 36.33 -1.31
CA SER A 30 -7.58 36.13 -2.72
C SER A 30 -8.08 37.40 -3.42
N GLN A 31 -8.76 38.29 -2.69
CA GLN A 31 -9.18 39.60 -3.20
C GLN A 31 -8.03 40.60 -3.33
N VAL A 32 -6.99 40.47 -2.50
CA VAL A 32 -5.84 41.40 -2.45
C VAL A 32 -4.68 40.93 -3.33
N LEU A 33 -4.56 39.63 -3.59
CA LEU A 33 -3.65 39.11 -4.60
C LEU A 33 -4.26 39.39 -5.98
N PRO A 34 -3.78 40.40 -6.74
CA PRO A 34 -4.27 40.61 -8.10
C PRO A 34 -3.96 39.33 -8.88
N ALA A 35 -4.89 38.89 -9.73
CA ALA A 35 -4.77 37.68 -10.55
C ALA A 35 -3.31 37.49 -11.00
N LEU A 36 -2.62 36.60 -10.29
CA LEU A 36 -1.23 36.25 -10.55
C LEU A 36 -1.30 35.50 -11.86
N GLY A 37 -1.07 36.23 -12.96
CA GLY A 37 -1.48 35.83 -14.31
C GLY A 37 -1.33 34.34 -14.57
N GLU A 38 -2.41 33.70 -15.00
CA GLU A 38 -2.51 32.29 -15.44
C GLU A 38 -2.04 31.19 -14.44
N THR A 39 -1.40 31.54 -13.31
CA THR A 39 -0.95 30.58 -12.30
C THR A 39 -2.08 30.27 -11.31
N ALA A 40 -2.44 29.00 -11.20
CA ALA A 40 -3.43 28.53 -10.23
C ALA A 40 -2.92 28.73 -8.80
N VAL A 41 -3.48 29.70 -8.07
CA VAL A 41 -3.29 29.83 -6.62
C VAL A 41 -4.29 28.91 -5.94
N VAL A 42 -3.78 27.95 -5.16
CA VAL A 42 -4.59 27.06 -4.33
C VAL A 42 -4.56 27.61 -2.91
N SER A 43 -5.73 27.80 -2.31
CA SER A 43 -5.85 28.25 -0.92
C SER A 43 -6.45 27.14 -0.08
N ALA A 44 -5.83 26.84 1.06
CA ALA A 44 -6.31 25.81 1.98
C ALA A 44 -6.12 26.23 3.44
N THR A 45 -6.96 25.72 4.33
CA THR A 45 -6.70 25.75 5.77
C THR A 45 -6.15 24.41 6.21
N CYS A 46 -5.55 24.32 7.41
CA CYS A 46 -5.10 23.04 7.95
C CYS A 46 -6.23 21.99 7.97
N ASP A 47 -7.46 22.44 8.24
CA ASP A 47 -8.67 21.62 8.26
C ASP A 47 -9.04 21.01 6.89
N THR A 48 -8.59 21.60 5.79
CA THR A 48 -8.94 21.20 4.42
C THR A 48 -7.76 20.63 3.64
N LEU A 49 -6.62 20.40 4.30
CA LEU A 49 -5.42 19.81 3.67
C LEU A 49 -5.70 18.40 3.14
N VAL A 50 -6.54 17.65 3.85
CA VAL A 50 -6.99 16.32 3.42
C VAL A 50 -8.44 16.45 2.92
N PRO A 51 -8.69 16.47 1.60
CA PRO A 51 -9.96 16.90 1.01
C PRO A 51 -11.16 15.99 1.34
N GLN A 52 -10.92 14.76 1.79
CA GLN A 52 -11.98 13.78 2.06
C GLN A 52 -12.50 13.84 3.50
N ILE A 53 -11.83 14.57 4.39
CA ILE A 53 -12.07 14.50 5.84
C ILE A 53 -12.60 15.84 6.35
N ALA A 54 -13.81 15.82 6.90
CA ALA A 54 -14.43 17.00 7.47
C ALA A 54 -14.13 17.11 8.98
N VAL A 55 -13.62 18.27 9.40
CA VAL A 55 -13.45 18.60 10.82
C VAL A 55 -14.83 18.83 11.45
N GLY A 56 -15.21 17.96 12.38
CA GLY A 56 -16.55 17.94 12.99
C GLY A 56 -16.61 18.58 14.37
N ARG A 57 -15.46 18.92 14.98
CA ARG A 57 -15.41 19.43 16.35
C ARG A 57 -14.27 20.41 16.60
N ALA A 58 -14.48 21.26 17.60
CA ALA A 58 -13.40 22.01 18.23
C ALA A 58 -12.65 21.12 19.23
N GLU A 59 -11.36 21.37 19.40
CA GLU A 59 -10.49 20.65 20.31
C GLU A 59 -9.87 21.59 21.34
N SER A 60 -9.53 21.05 22.52
CA SER A 60 -8.82 21.81 23.54
C SER A 60 -7.39 22.16 23.10
N ARG A 61 -6.86 23.29 23.56
CA ARG A 61 -5.48 23.71 23.27
C ARG A 61 -4.45 22.66 23.71
N ARG A 62 -4.67 22.00 24.85
CA ARG A 62 -3.76 20.98 25.39
C ARG A 62 -3.67 19.77 24.46
N LEU A 63 -4.80 19.31 23.91
CA LEU A 63 -4.84 18.20 22.96
C LEU A 63 -4.18 18.57 21.62
N SER A 64 -4.49 19.76 21.10
CA SER A 64 -3.86 20.26 19.88
C SER A 64 -2.35 20.39 20.02
N GLU A 65 -1.86 20.80 21.19
CA GLU A 65 -0.42 20.86 21.50
C GLU A 65 0.22 19.47 21.55
N ILE A 66 -0.45 18.47 22.13
CA ILE A 66 0.04 17.08 22.18
C ILE A 66 0.10 16.48 20.76
N LYS A 67 -0.97 16.63 19.98
CA LYS A 67 -1.07 16.13 18.60
C LYS A 67 -0.14 16.85 17.63
N GLY A 68 0.20 18.11 17.92
CA GLY A 68 1.16 18.89 17.13
C GLY A 68 2.64 18.56 17.37
N ARG A 69 2.97 17.61 18.26
CA ARG A 69 4.37 17.23 18.54
C ARG A 69 4.94 16.36 17.42
N ALA A 70 6.25 16.45 17.20
CA ALA A 70 6.94 15.64 16.19
C ALA A 70 7.00 14.13 16.50
N LEU A 71 6.65 13.71 17.73
CA LEU A 71 6.69 12.32 18.17
C LEU A 71 5.73 11.39 17.40
N TRP A 72 4.69 11.94 16.78
CA TRP A 72 3.70 11.14 16.08
C TRP A 72 4.24 10.47 14.82
N GLN A 73 5.14 11.13 14.09
CA GLN A 73 5.74 10.56 12.89
C GLN A 73 6.44 9.21 13.18
N PRO A 74 7.43 9.13 14.09
CA PRO A 74 8.04 7.84 14.42
C PRO A 74 7.02 6.89 15.07
N ALA A 75 6.07 7.36 15.89
CA ALA A 75 5.08 6.48 16.50
C ALA A 75 4.21 5.75 15.45
N LEU A 76 3.75 6.48 14.42
CA LEU A 76 2.98 5.94 13.30
C LEU A 76 3.82 5.00 12.43
N GLU A 77 5.09 5.35 12.13
CA GLU A 77 6.01 4.47 11.40
C GLU A 77 6.19 3.11 12.10
N HIS A 78 6.44 3.13 13.41
CA HIS A 78 6.57 1.89 14.19
C HIS A 78 5.25 1.10 14.28
N TYR A 79 4.12 1.80 14.40
CA TYR A 79 2.80 1.17 14.41
C TYR A 79 2.52 0.46 13.08
N ILE A 80 2.66 1.15 11.94
CA ILE A 80 2.46 0.56 10.61
C ILE A 80 3.47 -0.57 10.34
N GLY A 81 4.74 -0.39 10.75
CA GLY A 81 5.74 -1.45 10.69
C GLY A 81 5.36 -2.70 11.49
N SER A 82 4.61 -2.55 12.59
CA SER A 82 4.11 -3.68 13.38
C SER A 82 2.95 -4.45 12.74
N LEU A 83 2.27 -3.83 11.75
CA LEU A 83 1.19 -4.44 10.98
C LEU A 83 1.71 -5.32 9.83
N LEU A 84 3.03 -5.28 9.54
CA LEU A 84 3.64 -6.13 8.52
C LEU A 84 3.56 -7.60 8.92
N PRO A 85 3.16 -8.50 8.01
CA PRO A 85 3.08 -9.92 8.30
C PRO A 85 4.48 -10.51 8.54
N ARG A 86 4.53 -11.62 9.27
CA ARG A 86 5.77 -12.38 9.48
C ARG A 86 5.90 -13.48 8.43
N ALA A 87 7.12 -13.67 7.93
CA ALA A 87 7.44 -14.77 7.03
C ALA A 87 7.09 -16.11 7.67
N ARG A 88 6.29 -16.90 6.97
CA ARG A 88 5.82 -18.23 7.39
C ARG A 88 5.60 -19.08 6.15
N GLU A 89 5.62 -20.39 6.32
CA GLU A 89 5.28 -21.31 5.23
C GLU A 89 3.84 -21.07 4.75
N MET A 90 3.66 -21.06 3.44
CA MET A 90 2.36 -20.79 2.80
C MET A 90 1.92 -22.02 2.02
N LYS A 91 0.73 -22.52 2.37
CA LYS A 91 0.01 -23.56 1.63
C LYS A 91 -1.01 -22.88 0.74
N LEU A 92 -0.71 -22.79 -0.55
CA LEU A 92 -1.60 -22.21 -1.55
C LEU A 92 -2.30 -23.32 -2.31
N ARG A 93 -3.57 -23.10 -2.66
CA ARG A 93 -4.33 -24.02 -3.48
C ARG A 93 -4.54 -23.40 -4.85
N TRP A 94 -4.03 -24.05 -5.89
CA TRP A 94 -4.17 -23.60 -7.27
C TRP A 94 -4.61 -24.79 -8.14
N GLU A 95 -5.63 -24.60 -8.98
CA GLU A 95 -6.24 -25.65 -9.83
C GLU A 95 -6.64 -26.95 -9.10
N GLY A 96 -6.84 -26.90 -7.78
CA GLY A 96 -7.22 -28.05 -6.96
C GLY A 96 -6.04 -28.78 -6.31
N GLU A 97 -4.80 -28.41 -6.65
CA GLU A 97 -3.59 -28.92 -6.02
C GLU A 97 -3.07 -27.97 -4.94
N PHE A 98 -2.30 -28.51 -3.99
CA PHE A 98 -1.68 -27.74 -2.93
C PHE A 98 -0.19 -27.55 -3.22
N HIS A 99 0.25 -26.30 -3.28
CA HIS A 99 1.65 -25.93 -3.43
C HIS A 99 2.18 -25.33 -2.13
N LEU A 100 3.39 -25.77 -1.76
CA LEU A 100 4.10 -25.31 -0.56
C LEU A 100 5.15 -24.30 -0.95
N ILE A 101 5.04 -23.09 -0.39
CA ILE A 101 6.08 -22.08 -0.49
C ILE A 101 6.79 -22.00 0.86
N GLY A 102 8.10 -22.27 0.84
CA GLY A 102 8.93 -22.27 2.04
C GLY A 102 9.03 -20.88 2.67
N ALA A 103 9.15 -20.85 4.01
CA ALA A 103 9.21 -19.59 4.77
C ALA A 103 10.38 -18.69 4.37
N GLU A 104 11.50 -19.26 3.90
CA GLU A 104 12.66 -18.51 3.42
C GLU A 104 12.34 -17.68 2.17
N ALA A 105 11.74 -18.30 1.15
CA ALA A 105 11.34 -17.62 -0.08
C ALA A 105 10.31 -16.51 0.21
N VAL A 106 9.34 -16.78 1.09
CA VAL A 106 8.37 -15.76 1.55
C VAL A 106 9.08 -14.61 2.27
N GLY A 107 10.09 -14.90 3.10
CA GLY A 107 10.87 -13.88 3.80
C GLY A 107 11.69 -13.01 2.86
N GLN A 108 12.31 -13.59 1.84
CA GLN A 108 13.05 -12.85 0.80
C GLN A 108 12.11 -11.96 -0.01
N ALA A 109 10.96 -12.49 -0.44
CA ALA A 109 9.94 -11.73 -1.15
C ALA A 109 9.41 -10.56 -0.29
N LEU A 110 9.08 -10.82 0.98
CA LEU A 110 8.63 -9.79 1.90
C LEU A 110 9.66 -8.67 2.08
N ALA A 111 10.93 -9.03 2.31
CA ALA A 111 12.01 -8.06 2.47
C ALA A 111 12.16 -7.19 1.20
N SER A 112 12.16 -7.81 0.02
CA SER A 112 12.23 -7.11 -1.27
C SER A 112 11.03 -6.20 -1.51
N ALA A 113 9.82 -6.65 -1.16
CA ALA A 113 8.59 -5.90 -1.34
C ALA A 113 8.54 -4.65 -0.45
N THR A 114 9.00 -4.76 0.80
CA THR A 114 8.96 -3.65 1.79
C THR A 114 10.03 -2.58 1.61
N GLN A 115 11.09 -2.83 0.82
CA GLN A 115 12.18 -1.86 0.65
C GLN A 115 11.71 -0.59 -0.06
N GLY A 116 11.65 0.53 0.69
CA GLY A 116 11.37 1.86 0.16
C GLY A 116 9.94 2.04 -0.40
N ARG A 117 9.00 1.17 -0.03
CA ARG A 117 7.60 1.24 -0.46
C ARG A 117 6.67 1.46 0.74
N SER A 118 5.56 2.16 0.50
CA SER A 118 4.44 2.26 1.43
C SER A 118 3.74 0.90 1.61
N TYR A 119 2.91 0.76 2.64
CA TYR A 119 2.26 -0.51 3.01
C TYR A 119 1.49 -1.16 1.85
N HIS A 120 0.62 -0.41 1.17
CA HIS A 120 -0.21 -0.93 0.07
C HIS A 120 0.61 -1.24 -1.17
N ARG A 121 1.63 -0.42 -1.49
CA ARG A 121 2.56 -0.71 -2.59
C ARG A 121 3.43 -1.93 -2.30
N ALA A 122 3.88 -2.10 -1.07
CA ALA A 122 4.61 -3.29 -0.63
C ALA A 122 3.72 -4.54 -0.76
N ARG A 123 2.45 -4.45 -0.36
CA ARG A 123 1.48 -5.54 -0.52
C ARG A 123 1.27 -5.92 -2.00
N ALA A 124 1.10 -4.94 -2.89
CA ALA A 124 0.95 -5.21 -4.33
C ALA A 124 2.20 -5.86 -4.91
N ALA A 125 3.39 -5.32 -4.60
CA ALA A 125 4.66 -5.90 -5.03
C ALA A 125 4.86 -7.33 -4.49
N PHE A 126 4.46 -7.60 -3.24
CA PHE A 126 4.49 -8.94 -2.68
C PHE A 126 3.55 -9.89 -3.42
N ALA A 127 2.33 -9.46 -3.77
CA ALA A 127 1.40 -10.29 -4.53
C ALA A 127 1.97 -10.69 -5.89
N GLU A 128 2.60 -9.76 -6.61
CA GLU A 128 3.30 -10.05 -7.87
C GLU A 128 4.45 -11.05 -7.67
N GLN A 129 5.27 -10.87 -6.63
CA GLN A 129 6.34 -11.81 -6.31
C GLN A 129 5.81 -13.18 -5.89
N LEU A 130 4.68 -13.24 -5.18
CA LEU A 130 4.02 -14.49 -4.82
C LEU A 130 3.55 -15.25 -6.07
N HIS A 131 3.02 -14.53 -7.07
CA HIS A 131 2.66 -15.15 -8.35
C HIS A 131 3.88 -15.76 -9.05
N HIS A 132 5.02 -15.08 -9.01
CA HIS A 132 6.27 -15.59 -9.57
C HIS A 132 6.76 -16.85 -8.84
N LEU A 133 6.76 -16.84 -7.50
CA LEU A 133 7.14 -18.01 -6.69
C LEU A 133 6.20 -19.21 -6.91
N LEU A 134 4.89 -18.96 -7.04
CA LEU A 134 3.93 -20.02 -7.29
C LEU A 134 4.06 -20.59 -8.71
N ALA A 135 4.28 -19.75 -9.72
CA ALA A 135 4.52 -20.20 -11.09
C ALA A 135 5.75 -21.12 -11.17
N GLY A 136 6.85 -20.74 -10.50
CA GLY A 136 8.05 -21.58 -10.38
C GLY A 136 7.75 -22.92 -9.70
N ALA A 137 7.08 -22.91 -8.55
CA ALA A 137 6.74 -24.14 -7.82
C ALA A 137 5.84 -25.09 -8.62
N VAL A 138 4.89 -24.56 -9.38
CA VAL A 138 4.02 -25.34 -10.27
C VAL A 138 4.81 -25.94 -11.45
N ALA A 139 5.72 -25.18 -12.05
CA ALA A 139 6.55 -25.66 -13.15
C ALA A 139 7.50 -26.78 -12.70
N GLU A 140 8.17 -26.60 -11.56
CA GLU A 140 9.03 -27.63 -10.96
C GLU A 140 8.26 -28.91 -10.64
N GLN A 141 7.06 -28.79 -10.04
CA GLN A 141 6.23 -29.97 -9.74
C GLN A 141 5.78 -30.69 -11.01
N ARG A 142 5.43 -29.97 -12.08
CA ARG A 142 5.08 -30.56 -13.37
C ARG A 142 6.27 -31.27 -14.02
N ALA A 143 7.46 -30.67 -13.98
CA ALA A 143 8.68 -31.29 -14.48
C ALA A 143 8.99 -32.58 -13.74
N ALA A 144 8.89 -32.59 -12.40
CA ALA A 144 9.09 -33.80 -11.60
C ALA A 144 8.06 -34.91 -11.91
N LEU A 145 6.79 -34.54 -12.12
CA LEU A 145 5.77 -35.51 -12.53
C LEU A 145 6.03 -36.08 -13.92
N LEU A 146 6.52 -35.26 -14.86
CA LEU A 146 6.91 -35.73 -16.19
C LEU A 146 8.11 -36.67 -16.13
N GLU A 147 9.13 -36.36 -15.32
CA GLU A 147 10.31 -37.22 -15.11
C GLU A 147 9.89 -38.57 -14.50
N GLU A 148 9.03 -38.58 -13.48
CA GLU A 148 8.48 -39.83 -12.91
C GLU A 148 7.66 -40.63 -13.93
N MET A 149 6.89 -39.94 -14.77
CA MET A 149 6.14 -40.59 -15.86
C MET A 149 7.05 -41.12 -16.95
N GLU A 150 8.14 -40.44 -17.31
CA GLU A 150 9.13 -40.90 -18.28
C GLU A 150 9.85 -42.15 -17.76
N GLU A 151 10.30 -42.17 -16.51
CA GLU A 151 10.89 -43.36 -15.89
C GLU A 151 9.89 -44.54 -15.87
N GLY A 152 8.64 -44.29 -15.49
CA GLY A 152 7.58 -45.32 -15.49
C GLY A 152 7.16 -45.78 -16.89
N PHE A 153 7.22 -44.89 -17.89
CA PHE A 153 6.97 -45.22 -19.29
C PHE A 153 8.16 -45.90 -19.94
N GLU A 154 9.40 -45.60 -19.59
CA GLU A 154 10.59 -46.33 -20.04
C GLU A 154 10.50 -47.80 -19.61
N ASP A 155 10.01 -48.09 -18.40
CA ASP A 155 9.77 -49.47 -17.94
C ASP A 155 8.71 -50.22 -18.77
N ILE A 156 7.69 -49.51 -19.26
CA ILE A 156 6.61 -50.06 -20.09
C ILE A 156 7.03 -50.11 -21.56
N LEU A 157 7.72 -49.09 -22.06
CA LEU A 157 8.28 -48.99 -23.40
C LEU A 157 9.39 -50.01 -23.58
N ALA A 158 10.26 -50.26 -22.60
CA ALA A 158 11.23 -51.37 -22.66
C ALA A 158 10.58 -52.75 -22.92
N ARG A 159 9.30 -52.93 -22.55
CA ARG A 159 8.51 -54.12 -22.93
C ARG A 159 7.91 -54.04 -24.34
N VAL A 160 7.59 -52.85 -24.84
CA VAL A 160 6.91 -52.60 -26.13
C VAL A 160 7.89 -52.33 -27.29
N ASP A 161 9.08 -51.83 -27.01
CA ASP A 161 10.15 -51.42 -27.95
C ASP A 161 10.82 -52.63 -28.63
N LYS A 162 10.53 -53.84 -28.15
CA LYS A 162 10.79 -55.07 -28.92
C LYS A 162 9.88 -55.25 -30.13
N SER A 163 8.88 -54.39 -30.38
CA SER A 163 7.88 -54.63 -31.43
C SER A 163 7.62 -53.52 -32.45
N MET A 164 7.97 -52.25 -32.24
CA MET A 164 7.78 -51.23 -33.28
C MET A 164 8.80 -50.10 -33.23
N GLY A 165 9.58 -49.96 -34.32
CA GLY A 165 10.31 -48.74 -34.62
C GLY A 165 9.37 -47.72 -35.25
N ARG A 166 9.10 -46.62 -34.54
CA ARG A 166 8.39 -45.49 -35.12
C ARG A 166 9.02 -44.19 -34.64
N ASP A 167 9.56 -43.44 -35.60
CA ASP A 167 10.14 -42.12 -35.39
C ASP A 167 9.02 -41.12 -35.06
N CYS A 168 9.08 -40.53 -33.87
CA CYS A 168 8.22 -39.42 -33.48
C CYS A 168 9.04 -38.13 -33.62
N ALA A 169 8.58 -37.21 -34.47
CA ALA A 169 9.21 -35.90 -34.60
C ALA A 169 8.91 -35.04 -33.36
N PRO A 170 9.90 -34.33 -32.79
CA PRO A 170 9.66 -33.48 -31.64
C PRO A 170 8.75 -32.30 -32.02
N ALA A 171 7.74 -32.04 -31.20
CA ALA A 171 6.92 -30.83 -31.27
C ALA A 171 7.81 -29.58 -31.09
N PRO A 172 7.43 -28.41 -31.63
CA PRO A 172 8.19 -27.18 -31.39
C PRO A 172 8.27 -26.91 -29.88
N THR A 173 9.49 -26.85 -29.35
CA THR A 173 9.76 -26.48 -27.96
C THR A 173 9.35 -25.03 -27.75
N ARG A 174 8.24 -24.82 -27.04
CA ARG A 174 7.99 -23.53 -26.37
C ARG A 174 9.16 -23.26 -25.43
N THR A 175 9.60 -22.01 -25.35
CA THR A 175 10.63 -21.65 -24.36
C THR A 175 9.97 -21.65 -22.99
N ASP A 176 10.62 -22.24 -22.00
CA ASP A 176 10.11 -22.36 -20.62
C ASP A 176 9.65 -21.00 -20.05
N ASP A 177 10.29 -19.90 -20.48
CA ASP A 177 9.97 -18.54 -20.07
C ASP A 177 8.56 -18.08 -20.51
N GLU A 178 8.13 -18.38 -21.74
CA GLU A 178 6.79 -18.00 -22.23
C GLU A 178 5.69 -18.77 -21.48
N GLU A 179 5.97 -20.02 -21.11
CA GLU A 179 5.02 -20.83 -20.34
C GLU A 179 4.84 -20.30 -18.92
N LEU A 180 5.93 -19.84 -18.30
CA LEU A 180 5.93 -19.25 -16.96
C LEU A 180 5.16 -17.94 -16.91
N GLU A 181 5.25 -17.11 -17.95
CA GLU A 181 4.49 -15.85 -18.03
C GLU A 181 2.98 -16.09 -18.14
N GLU A 182 2.54 -17.01 -19.00
CA GLU A 182 1.12 -17.37 -19.09
C GLU A 182 0.59 -17.96 -17.79
N LEU A 183 1.40 -18.79 -17.13
CA LEU A 183 1.05 -19.37 -15.84
C LEU A 183 0.90 -18.31 -14.76
N ARG A 184 1.82 -17.33 -14.71
CA ARG A 184 1.76 -16.18 -13.82
C ARG A 184 0.47 -15.38 -14.05
N ASP A 185 0.11 -15.11 -15.30
CA ASP A 185 -1.09 -14.32 -15.61
C ASP A 185 -2.38 -15.06 -15.22
N ARG A 186 -2.42 -16.40 -15.38
CA ARG A 186 -3.51 -17.25 -14.88
C ARG A 186 -3.59 -17.26 -13.35
N ILE A 187 -2.44 -17.32 -12.68
CA ILE A 187 -2.34 -17.26 -11.22
C ILE A 187 -2.83 -15.90 -10.70
N ALA A 188 -2.45 -14.81 -11.37
CA ALA A 188 -2.88 -13.46 -11.00
C ALA A 188 -4.40 -13.26 -11.16
N ALA A 189 -5.03 -13.96 -12.11
CA ALA A 189 -6.47 -13.95 -12.30
C ALA A 189 -7.25 -14.84 -11.30
N ASP A 190 -6.57 -15.69 -10.51
CA ASP A 190 -7.23 -16.59 -9.58
C ASP A 190 -7.75 -15.88 -8.32
N ALA A 191 -9.06 -15.91 -8.13
CA ALA A 191 -9.71 -15.27 -6.99
C ALA A 191 -9.39 -15.95 -5.64
N GLY A 192 -8.98 -17.22 -5.64
CA GLY A 192 -8.58 -17.95 -4.44
C GLY A 192 -7.26 -17.42 -3.87
N ILE A 193 -6.29 -17.16 -4.75
CA ILE A 193 -5.00 -16.58 -4.39
C ILE A 193 -5.18 -15.13 -3.93
N ALA A 194 -5.96 -14.33 -4.65
CA ALA A 194 -6.27 -12.95 -4.24
C ALA A 194 -6.92 -12.91 -2.83
N LYS A 195 -7.89 -13.79 -2.55
CA LYS A 195 -8.50 -13.90 -1.22
C LYS A 195 -7.53 -14.36 -0.14
N PHE A 196 -6.61 -15.26 -0.49
CA PHE A 196 -5.56 -15.69 0.43
C PHE A 196 -4.65 -14.51 0.80
N VAL A 197 -4.21 -13.72 -0.18
CA VAL A 197 -3.37 -12.55 0.04
C VAL A 197 -4.11 -11.51 0.89
N GLU A 198 -5.40 -11.25 0.63
CA GLU A 198 -6.23 -10.36 1.45
C GLU A 198 -6.35 -10.85 2.90
N ALA A 199 -6.55 -12.15 3.12
CA ALA A 199 -6.63 -12.71 4.47
C ALA A 199 -5.28 -12.71 5.20
N TRP A 200 -4.18 -12.87 4.47
CA TRP A 200 -2.83 -12.91 5.06
C TRP A 200 -2.27 -11.52 5.34
N TRP A 201 -2.51 -10.59 4.42
CA TRP A 201 -2.06 -9.20 4.48
C TRP A 201 -3.22 -8.29 4.08
N PRO A 202 -4.09 -7.90 5.03
CA PRO A 202 -5.28 -7.13 4.74
C PRO A 202 -4.95 -5.70 4.34
N ALA A 203 -5.74 -5.11 3.44
CA ALA A 203 -5.71 -3.68 3.22
C ALA A 203 -6.26 -2.95 4.48
N ARG A 204 -5.65 -1.80 4.82
CA ARG A 204 -6.07 -0.96 5.94
C ARG A 204 -6.51 0.40 5.43
N ASP A 205 -7.62 0.86 5.97
CA ASP A 205 -8.09 2.21 5.75
C ASP A 205 -7.36 3.17 6.72
N PRO A 206 -6.88 4.34 6.26
CA PRO A 206 -6.13 5.28 7.08
C PRO A 206 -6.95 5.86 8.24
N GLU A 207 -8.24 6.14 8.03
CA GLU A 207 -9.11 6.65 9.09
C GLU A 207 -9.34 5.61 10.18
N VAL A 208 -9.58 4.35 9.76
CA VAL A 208 -9.79 3.25 10.70
C VAL A 208 -8.51 2.96 11.48
N ALA A 209 -7.36 2.92 10.80
CA ALA A 209 -6.07 2.66 11.43
C ALA A 209 -5.68 3.74 12.44
N LEU A 210 -5.85 5.03 12.10
CA LEU A 210 -5.57 6.11 13.04
C LEU A 210 -6.54 6.07 14.23
N ARG A 211 -7.83 5.79 13.99
CA ARG A 211 -8.83 5.71 15.06
C ARG A 211 -8.52 4.56 16.02
N GLU A 212 -8.12 3.41 15.50
CA GLU A 212 -7.66 2.27 16.30
C GLU A 212 -6.42 2.64 17.14
N PHE A 213 -5.48 3.37 16.54
CA PHE A 213 -4.26 3.81 17.22
C PHE A 213 -4.53 4.80 18.36
N LEU A 214 -5.32 5.86 18.10
CA LEU A 214 -5.61 6.91 19.09
C LEU A 214 -6.55 6.44 20.21
N SER A 215 -7.43 5.47 19.94
CA SER A 215 -8.36 4.93 20.95
C SER A 215 -7.74 3.87 21.87
N SER A 216 -6.57 3.34 21.54
CA SER A 216 -5.93 2.27 22.30
C SER A 216 -4.78 2.76 23.16
N SER A 217 -5.00 2.82 24.48
CA SER A 217 -3.96 3.17 25.45
C SER A 217 -2.76 2.21 25.40
N ALA A 218 -2.99 0.94 25.06
CA ALA A 218 -1.94 -0.05 24.91
C ALA A 218 -1.06 0.21 23.68
N LEU A 219 -1.64 0.67 22.56
CA LEU A 219 -0.87 1.03 21.36
C LEU A 219 -0.07 2.32 21.61
N LEU A 220 -0.71 3.34 22.21
CA LEU A 220 -0.03 4.58 22.57
C LEU A 220 1.13 4.34 23.54
N GLY A 221 0.93 3.54 24.59
CA GLY A 221 2.01 3.21 25.54
C GLY A 221 3.17 2.43 24.90
N ARG A 222 2.92 1.68 23.83
CA ARG A 222 3.95 0.90 23.13
C ARG A 222 4.71 1.72 22.08
N PHE A 223 4.01 2.54 21.32
CA PHE A 223 4.56 3.23 20.14
C PHE A 223 4.81 4.72 20.35
N ALA A 224 4.20 5.34 21.36
CA ALA A 224 4.42 6.72 21.76
C ALA A 224 4.83 6.82 23.25
N PRO A 225 5.98 6.22 23.65
CA PRO A 225 6.43 6.17 25.05
C PRO A 225 6.79 7.56 25.63
N GLU A 226 6.91 8.58 24.78
CA GLU A 226 7.16 9.96 25.18
C GLU A 226 5.93 10.64 25.79
N LEU A 227 4.74 10.07 25.61
CA LEU A 227 3.50 10.57 26.21
C LEU A 227 3.40 10.11 27.68
N SER A 228 3.08 11.06 28.56
CA SER A 228 2.72 10.75 29.94
C SER A 228 1.38 10.02 30.02
N ALA A 229 1.14 9.28 31.11
CA ALA A 229 -0.12 8.56 31.32
C ALA A 229 -1.36 9.48 31.26
N GLU A 230 -1.23 10.72 31.76
CA GLU A 230 -2.30 11.73 31.68
C GLU A 230 -2.57 12.17 30.24
N GLU A 231 -1.52 12.32 29.42
CA GLU A 231 -1.66 12.70 28.01
C GLU A 231 -2.29 11.58 27.19
N VAL A 232 -1.92 10.32 27.47
CA VAL A 232 -2.55 9.14 26.85
C VAL A 232 -4.04 9.08 27.19
N GLU A 233 -4.42 9.27 28.46
CA GLU A 233 -5.84 9.28 28.85
C GLU A 233 -6.61 10.42 28.18
N LEU A 234 -5.98 11.59 28.05
CA LEU A 234 -6.57 12.73 27.37
C LEU A 234 -6.84 12.45 25.89
N VAL A 235 -5.91 11.78 25.20
CA VAL A 235 -6.07 11.39 23.78
C VAL A 235 -7.12 10.29 23.61
N VAL A 236 -7.10 9.27 24.47
CA VAL A 236 -8.03 8.12 24.37
C VAL A 236 -9.47 8.50 24.71
N SER A 237 -9.66 9.47 25.61
CA SER A 237 -10.99 9.95 26.03
C SER A 237 -11.70 10.82 24.99
N GLU A 238 -11.06 11.10 23.86
CA GLU A 238 -11.62 11.96 22.83
C GLU A 238 -12.85 11.36 22.11
N PRO A 239 -13.84 12.20 21.74
CA PRO A 239 -15.01 11.75 21.00
C PRO A 239 -14.71 11.38 19.54
N GLY A 240 -15.60 10.59 18.93
CA GLY A 240 -15.41 10.02 17.59
C GLY A 240 -15.26 10.98 16.37
N PRO A 241 -15.78 12.22 16.37
CA PRO A 241 -15.55 13.14 15.25
C PRO A 241 -14.12 13.67 15.21
N TRP A 242 -13.57 13.81 14.00
CA TRP A 242 -12.22 14.34 13.76
C TRP A 242 -12.10 15.83 14.13
N ALA A 243 -10.98 16.18 14.74
CA ALA A 243 -10.55 17.55 15.02
C ALA A 243 -9.52 18.03 13.97
N ALA A 244 -9.27 19.34 13.94
CA ALA A 244 -8.28 19.96 13.06
C ALA A 244 -6.86 19.38 13.22
N SER A 245 -6.49 19.00 14.44
CA SER A 245 -5.19 18.41 14.78
C SER A 245 -5.03 16.95 14.34
N ASP A 246 -6.13 16.26 14.01
CA ASP A 246 -6.10 14.91 13.47
C ASP A 246 -5.75 14.90 11.97
N ILE A 247 -6.01 15.99 11.26
CA ILE A 247 -5.80 16.08 9.81
C ILE A 247 -4.33 15.82 9.42
N PRO A 248 -3.32 16.43 10.07
CA PRO A 248 -1.92 16.10 9.77
C PRO A 248 -1.53 14.65 10.11
N LEU A 249 -2.16 14.06 11.13
CA LEU A 249 -1.90 12.66 11.50
C LEU A 249 -2.53 11.70 10.49
N LEU A 250 -3.71 12.05 9.96
CA LEU A 250 -4.39 11.34 8.89
C LEU A 250 -3.60 11.41 7.58
N ASP A 251 -3.02 12.57 7.27
CA ASP A 251 -2.13 12.73 6.11
C ASP A 251 -0.87 11.86 6.26
N ALA A 252 -0.21 11.91 7.42
CA ALA A 252 0.98 11.11 7.69
C ALA A 252 0.72 9.60 7.61
N ILE A 253 -0.38 9.10 8.19
CA ILE A 253 -0.72 7.68 8.12
C ILE A 253 -1.14 7.27 6.70
N ALA A 254 -1.82 8.15 5.95
CA ALA A 254 -2.19 7.91 4.56
C ALA A 254 -0.95 7.84 3.67
N GLU A 255 0.09 8.64 3.92
CA GLU A 255 1.37 8.53 3.22
C GLU A 255 2.08 7.21 3.51
N LEU A 256 2.13 6.79 4.79
CA LEU A 256 2.75 5.53 5.20
C LEU A 256 2.03 4.30 4.65
N LEU A 257 0.69 4.35 4.64
CA LEU A 257 -0.12 3.30 4.02
C LEU A 257 0.02 3.34 2.50
N GLY A 258 0.03 4.54 1.92
CA GLY A 258 0.03 4.80 0.48
C GLY A 258 -1.35 4.63 -0.14
N ASP A 259 -1.41 4.88 -1.45
CA ASP A 259 -2.64 4.63 -2.21
C ASP A 259 -2.85 3.12 -2.42
N THR A 260 -4.11 2.68 -2.34
CA THR A 260 -4.51 1.31 -2.69
C THR A 260 -4.47 1.06 -4.19
N GLY A 261 -4.23 2.09 -5.00
CA GLY A 261 -4.05 1.99 -6.44
C GLY A 261 -5.33 2.22 -7.24
N ASP A 262 -6.42 2.68 -6.59
CA ASP A 262 -7.47 3.38 -7.31
C ASP A 262 -6.95 4.80 -7.57
N PRO A 263 -6.61 5.17 -8.82
CA PRO A 263 -6.21 6.52 -9.12
C PRO A 263 -7.42 7.42 -8.90
N HIS A 264 -7.60 7.89 -7.67
CA HIS A 264 -8.39 9.08 -7.46
C HIS A 264 -7.67 10.19 -8.22
N PRO A 265 -8.35 10.88 -9.16
CA PRO A 265 -7.71 11.94 -9.92
C PRO A 265 -7.24 13.01 -8.94
N GLN A 266 -5.93 13.02 -8.65
CA GLN A 266 -5.27 13.96 -7.75
C GLN A 266 -5.20 15.39 -8.33
N GLY A 267 -6.20 15.83 -9.11
CA GLY A 267 -6.02 17.05 -9.92
C GLY A 267 -7.27 17.82 -10.34
N GLU A 268 -8.48 17.35 -10.02
CA GLU A 268 -9.67 18.15 -10.24
C GLU A 268 -10.40 18.35 -8.91
N PHE A 269 -10.80 19.59 -8.62
CA PHE A 269 -11.59 20.02 -7.46
C PHE A 269 -10.85 20.44 -6.18
N LEU A 270 -10.02 21.49 -6.29
CA LEU A 270 -9.92 22.52 -5.25
C LEU A 270 -10.53 23.87 -5.66
N ALA A 271 -11.13 23.97 -6.85
CA ALA A 271 -11.66 25.23 -7.39
C ALA A 271 -13.16 25.50 -7.13
N GLU A 272 -13.98 24.49 -6.81
CA GLU A 272 -15.45 24.69 -6.76
C GLU A 272 -16.09 24.63 -5.35
N ARG A 273 -15.31 24.50 -4.26
CA ARG A 273 -15.89 24.43 -2.91
C ARG A 273 -15.25 25.37 -1.88
N ALA A 274 -14.80 26.53 -2.34
CA ALA A 274 -14.51 27.68 -1.48
C ALA A 274 -15.58 28.75 -1.70
#